data_AF-A0A4S8L1T9-F1
#
_entry.id   AF-A0A4S8L1T9-F1
#
_cell.length_a   1.000
_cell.length_b   1.000
_cell.length_c   1.000
_cell.angle_alpha   90.00
_cell.angle_beta   90.00
_cell.angle_gamma   90.00
#
_symmetry.space_group_name_H-M   'P 1'
#
loop_
_entity.id
_entity.type
_entity.pdbx_description
1 polymer ?
#
loop_
_entity_poly.entity_id
_entity_poly.type
_entity_poly.pdbx_seq_one_letter_code
_entity_poly.pdbx_strand_id
1 'polypeptide(L)'
;MSEETLSSTDGAFVSYGERRVRDGIYDAIIDMELAMGPDGLGQIEPHVTLPLAATFLDNMAFVGPDSKPFPVQLLGEFAPGTNVEPTGTHNAPKGELRPINDKSRVKWNWSLQCPDGAPDIIRDLFHNQVTTLHNAIDPEHASPTTKTWATRFMRDEQPDLIHMGTERIYKVPKYSRAPVSTPNVKMVKKPLFAIKPPGEPTSPTGSTSSTLSSDGGYQSPVANRKAGDLLNPSVLTGYGGGWFDHTSATRLVQLDIRDPNGDLIHPQDWWKWIVEGNLVFATAEMHLYDIDNRKTHSLVMKSLQILDRSDAVPVMPQQRIWDPQVNVVAKQDTPPPSSQSPSKYSPGSVRLPCGKSKGKKRALSEEAGPIPKTKIPKKNANKK
;
A
#
# COMPACT_ATOMS: atom_id res chain seq x y z
N MET A 1 29.73 -11.22 53.15
CA MET A 1 28.71 -10.88 52.15
C MET A 1 29.46 -10.62 50.87
N SER A 2 29.34 -11.52 49.90
CA SER A 2 30.08 -11.51 48.65
C SER A 2 29.28 -10.68 47.65
N GLU A 3 29.83 -9.57 47.17
CA GLU A 3 29.27 -8.82 46.06
C GLU A 3 29.48 -9.64 44.78
N GLU A 4 28.43 -10.31 44.32
CA GLU A 4 28.39 -10.88 42.97
C GLU A 4 28.28 -9.73 41.97
N THR A 5 29.42 -9.33 41.42
CA THR A 5 29.49 -8.55 40.19
C THR A 5 28.87 -9.37 39.06
N LEU A 6 27.60 -9.12 38.77
CA LEU A 6 26.93 -9.57 37.55
C LEU A 6 27.68 -8.97 36.36
N SER A 7 28.58 -9.77 35.79
CA SER A 7 29.22 -9.53 34.50
C SER A 7 28.11 -9.42 33.45
N SER A 8 27.72 -8.19 33.14
CA SER A 8 26.93 -7.82 31.96
C SER A 8 27.68 -8.32 30.74
N THR A 9 27.33 -9.53 30.26
CA THR A 9 27.73 -9.98 28.93
C THR A 9 27.17 -8.99 27.93
N ASP A 10 28.06 -8.16 27.40
CA ASP A 10 27.83 -7.18 26.37
C ASP A 10 27.40 -7.94 25.09
N GLY A 11 26.10 -8.19 24.98
CA GLY A 11 25.52 -8.87 23.83
C GLY A 11 25.68 -7.96 22.63
N ALA A 12 26.61 -8.31 21.72
CA ALA A 12 26.84 -7.58 20.49
C ALA A 12 25.50 -7.31 19.77
N PHE A 13 25.24 -6.05 19.45
CA PHE A 13 24.06 -5.65 18.70
C PHE A 13 24.08 -6.34 17.32
N VAL A 14 23.06 -7.15 17.06
CA VAL A 14 22.84 -7.82 15.76
C VAL A 14 21.73 -7.08 15.04
N SER A 15 21.99 -6.64 13.81
CA SER A 15 20.99 -5.89 13.03
C SER A 15 19.78 -6.76 12.69
N TYR A 16 18.62 -6.16 12.47
CA TYR A 16 17.41 -6.91 12.13
C TYR A 16 17.58 -7.81 10.91
N GLY A 17 18.29 -7.38 9.86
CA GLY A 17 18.54 -8.20 8.67
C GLY A 17 19.29 -9.49 9.01
N GLU A 18 20.37 -9.39 9.80
CA GLU A 18 21.14 -10.55 10.27
C GLU A 18 20.31 -11.44 11.21
N ARG A 19 19.49 -10.85 12.08
CA ARG A 19 18.59 -11.60 12.96
C ARG A 19 17.58 -12.42 12.16
N ARG A 20 16.99 -11.86 11.10
CA ARG A 20 16.01 -12.58 10.27
C ARG A 20 16.61 -13.82 9.62
N VAL A 21 17.85 -13.72 9.14
CA VAL A 21 18.59 -14.87 8.59
C VAL A 21 18.89 -15.89 9.69
N ARG A 22 19.43 -15.44 10.82
CA ARG A 22 19.84 -16.33 11.93
C ARG A 22 18.66 -17.01 12.62
N ASP A 23 17.59 -16.27 12.85
CA ASP A 23 16.39 -16.70 13.57
C ASP A 23 15.45 -17.50 12.63
N GLY A 24 15.79 -17.64 11.35
CA GLY A 24 15.13 -18.52 10.39
C GLY A 24 13.77 -18.01 9.89
N ILE A 25 13.49 -16.70 9.98
CA ILE A 25 12.18 -16.18 9.52
C ILE A 25 12.03 -16.34 8.00
N TYR A 26 13.12 -16.16 7.24
CA TYR A 26 13.09 -16.35 5.79
C TYR A 26 12.88 -17.81 5.43
N ASP A 27 13.49 -18.73 6.17
CA ASP A 27 13.26 -20.17 5.99
C ASP A 27 11.80 -20.51 6.28
N ALA A 28 11.22 -19.98 7.36
CA ALA A 28 9.81 -20.15 7.67
C ALA A 28 8.89 -19.58 6.58
N ILE A 29 9.22 -18.44 5.99
CA ILE A 29 8.48 -17.84 4.86
C ILE A 29 8.52 -18.76 3.64
N ILE A 30 9.69 -19.31 3.31
CA ILE A 30 9.91 -20.24 2.18
C ILE A 30 9.14 -21.54 2.43
N ASP A 31 9.29 -22.14 3.61
CA ASP A 31 8.62 -23.38 3.99
C ASP A 31 7.09 -23.25 3.98
N MET A 32 6.58 -22.07 4.34
CA MET A 32 5.16 -21.74 4.27
C MET A 32 4.68 -21.27 2.88
N GLU A 33 5.58 -21.13 1.91
CA GLU A 33 5.32 -20.64 0.56
C GLU A 33 4.56 -19.30 0.55
N LEU A 34 4.84 -18.40 1.51
CA LEU A 34 4.08 -17.15 1.63
C LEU A 34 4.29 -16.27 0.39
N ALA A 35 3.19 -15.90 -0.28
CA ALA A 35 3.18 -15.19 -1.56
C ALA A 35 3.91 -15.92 -2.71
N MET A 36 4.24 -17.20 -2.56
CA MET A 36 4.85 -18.04 -3.62
C MET A 36 3.82 -18.95 -4.32
N GLY A 37 2.58 -19.00 -3.82
CA GLY A 37 1.50 -19.77 -4.41
C GLY A 37 0.89 -19.14 -5.67
N PRO A 38 -0.19 -19.73 -6.22
CA PRO A 38 -0.86 -19.23 -7.43
C PRO A 38 -1.49 -17.83 -7.31
N ASP A 39 -1.75 -17.41 -6.07
CA ASP A 39 -2.23 -16.09 -5.70
C ASP A 39 -1.10 -15.11 -5.34
N GLY A 40 0.15 -15.59 -5.34
CA GLY A 40 1.36 -14.79 -5.20
C GLY A 40 1.55 -13.86 -6.39
N LEU A 41 1.72 -12.56 -6.13
CA LEU A 41 1.87 -11.54 -7.16
C LEU A 41 3.04 -11.84 -8.11
N GLY A 42 4.14 -12.41 -7.62
CA GLY A 42 5.28 -12.81 -8.46
C GLY A 42 4.99 -13.98 -9.41
N GLN A 43 3.90 -14.73 -9.22
CA GLN A 43 3.52 -15.90 -10.04
C GLN A 43 2.43 -15.57 -11.08
N ILE A 44 1.89 -14.36 -11.05
CA ILE A 44 0.78 -13.94 -11.88
C ILE A 44 1.32 -13.36 -13.18
N GLU A 45 0.80 -13.82 -14.33
CA GLU A 45 1.00 -13.19 -15.62
C GLU A 45 -0.20 -12.25 -15.91
N PRO A 46 -0.04 -10.93 -15.81
CA PRO A 46 -1.13 -9.99 -16.03
C PRO A 46 -1.71 -10.13 -17.44
N HIS A 47 -3.01 -9.90 -17.59
CA HIS A 47 -3.77 -10.03 -18.86
C HIS A 47 -3.88 -11.45 -19.43
N VAL A 48 -3.05 -12.39 -18.99
CA VAL A 48 -3.12 -13.82 -19.33
C VAL A 48 -3.89 -14.58 -18.27
N THR A 49 -3.41 -14.54 -17.02
CA THR A 49 -4.01 -15.26 -15.89
C THR A 49 -5.18 -14.50 -15.27
N LEU A 50 -5.12 -13.17 -15.27
CA LEU A 50 -6.15 -12.29 -14.73
C LEU A 50 -6.63 -11.32 -15.81
N PRO A 51 -7.86 -11.51 -16.35
CA PRO A 51 -8.42 -10.53 -17.26
C PRO A 51 -8.73 -9.22 -16.53
N LEU A 52 -8.60 -8.11 -17.26
CA LEU A 52 -9.04 -6.81 -16.80
C LEU A 52 -10.54 -6.65 -17.07
N ALA A 53 -11.33 -6.36 -16.04
CA ALA A 53 -12.78 -6.18 -16.18
C ALA A 53 -13.27 -4.90 -15.51
N ALA A 54 -14.39 -4.39 -16.01
CA ALA A 54 -15.05 -3.23 -15.43
C ALA A 54 -15.54 -3.55 -14.01
N THR A 55 -15.37 -2.59 -13.10
CA THR A 55 -15.86 -2.66 -11.73
C THR A 55 -16.91 -1.56 -11.50
N PHE A 56 -16.76 -0.73 -10.48
CA PHE A 56 -17.69 0.36 -10.21
C PHE A 56 -17.33 1.60 -11.05
N LEU A 57 -18.34 2.23 -11.65
CA LEU A 57 -18.18 3.36 -12.58
C LEU A 57 -17.27 2.96 -13.77
N ASP A 58 -16.41 3.86 -14.23
CA ASP A 58 -15.47 3.64 -15.33
C ASP A 58 -14.12 3.02 -14.88
N ASN A 59 -14.07 2.49 -13.66
CA ASN A 59 -12.86 1.87 -13.11
C ASN A 59 -12.80 0.39 -13.48
N MET A 60 -11.59 -0.11 -13.67
CA MET A 60 -11.34 -1.52 -13.96
C MET A 60 -10.51 -2.16 -12.84
N ALA A 61 -10.57 -3.48 -12.74
CA ALA A 61 -9.69 -4.25 -11.87
C ALA A 61 -9.31 -5.55 -12.56
N PHE A 62 -8.19 -6.12 -12.13
CA PHE A 62 -7.82 -7.48 -12.51
C PHE A 62 -8.73 -8.43 -11.73
N VAL A 63 -9.49 -9.25 -12.44
CA VAL A 63 -10.52 -10.11 -11.84
C VAL A 63 -10.17 -11.58 -11.92
N GLY A 64 -10.62 -12.33 -10.93
CA GLY A 64 -10.49 -13.78 -10.91
C GLY A 64 -11.55 -14.48 -11.77
N PRO A 65 -11.58 -15.82 -11.74
CA PRO A 65 -12.59 -16.62 -12.45
C PRO A 65 -14.04 -16.30 -12.07
N ASP A 66 -14.27 -15.76 -10.86
CA ASP A 66 -15.59 -15.36 -10.38
C ASP A 66 -15.98 -13.92 -10.78
N SER A 67 -15.20 -13.29 -11.67
CA SER A 67 -15.37 -11.91 -12.12
C SER A 67 -15.33 -10.86 -11.01
N LYS A 68 -14.75 -11.19 -9.85
CA LYS A 68 -14.49 -10.23 -8.78
C LYS A 68 -13.02 -9.81 -8.77
N PRO A 69 -12.69 -8.62 -8.24
CA PRO A 69 -11.30 -8.22 -8.04
C PRO A 69 -10.49 -9.33 -7.37
N PHE A 70 -9.40 -9.73 -8.01
CA PHE A 70 -8.59 -10.85 -7.55
C PHE A 70 -7.66 -10.39 -6.42
N PRO A 71 -7.70 -11.05 -5.25
CA PRO A 71 -6.76 -10.77 -4.17
C PRO A 71 -5.38 -11.37 -4.51
N VAL A 72 -4.38 -10.50 -4.67
CA VAL A 72 -2.98 -10.90 -4.85
C VAL A 72 -2.24 -10.83 -3.51
N GLN A 73 -1.37 -11.80 -3.27
CA GLN A 73 -0.49 -11.86 -2.10
C GLN A 73 0.87 -11.26 -2.46
N LEU A 74 1.43 -10.46 -1.55
CA LEU A 74 2.75 -9.88 -1.72
C LEU A 74 3.53 -9.89 -0.41
N LEU A 75 4.85 -10.07 -0.55
CA LEU A 75 5.82 -10.02 0.53
C LEU A 75 6.74 -8.82 0.31
N GLY A 76 7.12 -8.12 1.38
CA GLY A 76 8.09 -7.05 1.29
C GLY A 76 8.41 -6.43 2.63
N GLU A 77 9.31 -5.46 2.63
CA GLU A 77 9.69 -4.68 3.80
C GLU A 77 9.20 -3.25 3.67
N PHE A 78 8.66 -2.65 4.74
CA PHE A 78 8.29 -1.23 4.68
C PHE A 78 9.51 -0.35 4.36
N ALA A 79 9.42 0.43 3.28
CA ALA A 79 10.48 1.32 2.87
C ALA A 79 10.63 2.52 3.83
N PRO A 80 11.78 3.23 3.79
CA PRO A 80 12.02 4.41 4.61
C PRO A 80 10.93 5.47 4.49
N GLY A 81 10.60 6.11 5.62
CA GLY A 81 9.56 7.14 5.69
C GLY A 81 8.12 6.61 5.83
N THR A 82 7.95 5.29 5.98
CA THR A 82 6.67 4.68 6.33
C THR A 82 6.16 5.21 7.67
N ASN A 83 4.93 5.73 7.70
CA ASN A 83 4.31 6.29 8.89
C ASN A 83 2.79 6.12 8.89
N VAL A 84 2.19 6.40 10.05
CA VAL A 84 0.73 6.37 10.29
C VAL A 84 0.27 7.75 10.72
N GLU A 85 0.16 8.66 9.77
CA GLU A 85 -0.38 9.99 10.04
C GLU A 85 -1.90 10.00 9.87
N PRO A 86 -2.68 10.58 10.80
CA PRO A 86 -4.14 10.71 10.67
C PRO A 86 -4.59 11.47 9.43
N THR A 87 -3.76 12.37 8.93
CA THR A 87 -4.03 13.09 7.68
C THR A 87 -3.81 12.22 6.44
N GLY A 88 -3.13 11.08 6.58
CA GLY A 88 -2.76 10.17 5.50
C GLY A 88 -2.23 10.91 4.27
N THR A 89 -2.82 10.62 3.11
CA THR A 89 -2.50 11.21 1.80
C THR A 89 -3.12 12.59 1.54
N HIS A 90 -3.85 13.15 2.52
CA HIS A 90 -4.43 14.48 2.37
C HIS A 90 -3.33 15.53 2.31
N ASN A 91 -3.25 16.23 1.19
CA ASN A 91 -2.36 17.36 1.01
C ASN A 91 -3.20 18.62 0.84
N ALA A 92 -3.10 19.54 1.80
CA ALA A 92 -3.68 20.87 1.66
C ALA A 92 -2.86 21.67 0.62
N PRO A 93 -3.49 22.38 -0.33
CA PRO A 93 -2.79 23.29 -1.22
C PRO A 93 -1.97 24.32 -0.43
N LYS A 94 -0.81 24.74 -0.95
CA LYS A 94 0.02 25.75 -0.29
C LYS A 94 -0.79 27.03 -0.04
N GLY A 95 -0.89 27.44 1.22
CA GLY A 95 -1.53 28.69 1.63
C GLY A 95 -3.03 28.62 1.93
N GLU A 96 -3.70 27.48 1.72
CA GLU A 96 -5.12 27.31 2.07
C GLU A 96 -5.30 26.02 2.88
N LEU A 97 -5.59 26.16 4.17
CA LEU A 97 -6.03 25.02 4.97
C LEU A 97 -7.41 24.59 4.47
N ARG A 98 -7.46 23.39 3.90
CA ARG A 98 -8.72 22.68 3.67
C ARG A 98 -8.79 21.53 4.67
N PRO A 99 -9.53 21.69 5.79
CA PRO A 99 -9.68 20.63 6.76
C PRO A 99 -10.24 19.36 6.10
N ILE A 100 -9.83 18.23 6.64
CA ILE A 100 -10.34 16.92 6.28
C ILE A 100 -11.77 16.82 6.79
N ASN A 101 -12.72 16.82 5.86
CA ASN A 101 -14.14 16.66 6.12
C ASN A 101 -14.64 15.26 5.74
N ASP A 102 -15.91 15.00 6.03
CA ASP A 102 -16.61 13.72 5.77
C ASP A 102 -16.53 13.20 4.32
N LYS A 103 -16.29 14.09 3.35
CA LYS A 103 -16.18 13.76 1.92
C LYS A 103 -14.74 13.48 1.50
N SER A 104 -13.78 13.81 2.34
CA SER A 104 -12.34 13.69 2.06
C SER A 104 -11.96 12.23 1.89
N ARG A 105 -11.12 11.95 0.89
CA ARG A 105 -10.68 10.59 0.55
C ARG A 105 -9.32 10.30 1.18
N VAL A 106 -9.27 10.30 2.51
CA VAL A 106 -8.02 10.03 3.23
C VAL A 106 -7.69 8.55 3.17
N LYS A 107 -6.48 8.24 2.71
CA LYS A 107 -5.89 6.90 2.62
C LYS A 107 -4.46 6.96 3.13
N TRP A 108 -3.88 5.82 3.49
CA TRP A 108 -2.43 5.69 3.59
C TRP A 108 -1.86 5.14 2.30
N ASN A 109 -0.68 5.62 1.94
CA ASN A 109 0.12 5.05 0.87
C ASN A 109 1.45 4.64 1.49
N TRP A 110 1.75 3.35 1.43
CA TRP A 110 3.02 2.79 1.89
C TRP A 110 3.79 2.23 0.71
N SER A 111 5.09 2.20 0.86
CA SER A 111 5.98 1.60 -0.13
C SER A 111 6.66 0.39 0.50
N LEU A 112 6.78 -0.67 -0.27
CA LEU A 112 7.54 -1.85 0.08
C LEU A 112 8.81 -1.91 -0.75
N GLN A 113 9.90 -2.34 -0.12
CA GLN A 113 11.18 -2.62 -0.74
C GLN A 113 11.54 -4.10 -0.56
N CYS A 114 12.57 -4.54 -1.27
CA CYS A 114 13.14 -5.87 -1.08
C CYS A 114 13.60 -6.02 0.38
N PRO A 115 13.22 -7.10 1.09
CA PRO A 115 13.63 -7.26 2.48
C PRO A 115 15.14 -7.32 2.65
N ASP A 116 15.66 -6.62 3.67
CA ASP A 116 17.10 -6.55 3.91
C ASP A 116 17.67 -7.90 4.38
N GLY A 117 18.85 -8.28 3.87
CA GLY A 117 19.48 -9.57 4.18
C GLY A 117 18.74 -10.81 3.64
N ALA A 118 17.72 -10.64 2.79
CA ALA A 118 16.93 -11.75 2.27
C ALA A 118 17.76 -12.73 1.40
N PRO A 119 17.50 -14.05 1.49
CA PRO A 119 18.11 -15.03 0.59
C PRO A 119 17.62 -14.82 -0.85
N ASP A 120 18.39 -15.34 -1.82
CA ASP A 120 18.13 -15.11 -3.24
C ASP A 120 16.71 -15.48 -3.66
N ILE A 121 16.13 -16.56 -3.13
CA ILE A 121 14.74 -16.96 -3.42
C ILE A 121 13.73 -15.85 -3.07
N ILE A 122 13.91 -15.17 -1.94
CA ILE A 122 13.03 -14.09 -1.50
C ILE A 122 13.29 -12.80 -2.30
N ARG A 123 14.55 -12.55 -2.68
CA ARG A 123 14.91 -11.43 -3.55
C ARG A 123 14.31 -11.59 -4.94
N ASP A 124 14.41 -12.79 -5.51
CA ASP A 124 13.82 -13.16 -6.79
C ASP A 124 12.29 -13.07 -6.72
N LEU A 125 11.67 -13.53 -5.63
CA LEU A 125 10.24 -13.34 -5.40
C LEU A 125 9.85 -11.85 -5.45
N PHE A 126 10.55 -10.99 -4.71
CA PHE A 126 10.26 -9.55 -4.71
C PHE A 126 10.47 -8.93 -6.11
N HIS A 127 11.56 -9.30 -6.80
CA HIS A 127 11.82 -8.85 -8.16
C HIS A 127 10.72 -9.27 -9.14
N ASN A 128 10.22 -10.50 -9.03
CA ASN A 128 9.11 -11.00 -9.83
C ASN A 128 7.82 -10.23 -9.54
N GLN A 129 7.53 -9.90 -8.28
CA GLN A 129 6.38 -9.04 -7.94
C GLN A 129 6.46 -7.66 -8.62
N VAL A 130 7.64 -7.01 -8.60
CA VAL A 130 7.87 -5.72 -9.27
C VAL A 130 7.69 -5.87 -10.79
N THR A 131 8.25 -6.94 -11.37
CA THR A 131 8.16 -7.23 -12.80
C THR A 131 6.71 -7.47 -13.24
N THR A 132 5.95 -8.25 -12.48
CA THR A 132 4.51 -8.46 -12.71
C THR A 132 3.76 -7.14 -12.73
N LEU A 133 3.96 -6.28 -11.72
CA LEU A 133 3.32 -4.98 -11.66
C LEU A 133 3.71 -4.09 -12.84
N HIS A 134 4.99 -4.07 -13.22
CA HIS A 134 5.45 -3.31 -14.37
C HIS A 134 4.80 -3.80 -15.68
N ASN A 135 4.74 -5.12 -15.89
CA ASN A 135 4.16 -5.72 -17.10
C ASN A 135 2.64 -5.61 -17.17
N ALA A 136 1.97 -5.38 -16.03
CA ALA A 136 0.54 -5.11 -16.00
C ALA A 136 0.15 -3.74 -16.57
N ILE A 137 1.10 -2.80 -16.65
CA ILE A 137 0.87 -1.44 -17.18
C ILE A 137 0.84 -1.49 -18.71
N ASP A 138 -0.28 -1.10 -19.30
CA ASP A 138 -0.37 -0.92 -20.75
C ASP A 138 0.59 0.21 -21.20
N PRO A 139 1.46 -0.01 -22.21
CA PRO A 139 2.33 1.02 -22.76
C PRO A 139 1.59 2.32 -23.15
N GLU A 140 0.33 2.25 -23.59
CA GLU A 140 -0.46 3.45 -23.92
C GLU A 140 -0.81 4.30 -22.69
N HIS A 141 -0.81 3.69 -21.50
CA HIS A 141 -1.08 4.36 -20.22
C HIS A 141 0.19 4.83 -19.50
N ALA A 142 1.37 4.48 -20.00
CA ALA A 142 2.67 4.80 -19.41
C ALA A 142 3.04 6.27 -19.63
N SER A 143 2.29 7.20 -19.04
CA SER A 143 2.70 8.59 -18.92
C SER A 143 3.64 8.77 -17.73
N PRO A 144 4.74 9.54 -17.86
CA PRO A 144 5.71 9.78 -16.79
C PRO A 144 5.11 10.53 -15.57
N THR A 145 3.90 11.07 -15.69
CA THR A 145 3.21 11.77 -14.59
C THR A 145 2.24 10.88 -13.80
N THR A 146 2.07 9.62 -14.18
CA THR A 146 1.08 8.73 -13.60
C THR A 146 1.63 8.08 -12.34
N LYS A 147 0.87 8.11 -11.24
CA LYS A 147 1.18 7.29 -10.05
C LYS A 147 1.06 5.82 -10.44
N THR A 148 2.18 5.10 -10.39
CA THR A 148 2.25 3.66 -10.63
C THR A 148 2.32 2.91 -9.30
N TRP A 149 1.84 1.68 -9.28
CA TRP A 149 1.98 0.75 -8.14
C TRP A 149 3.40 0.21 -7.95
N ALA A 150 4.32 0.55 -8.85
CA ALA A 150 5.71 0.14 -8.78
C ALA A 150 6.60 1.22 -9.37
N THR A 151 7.73 1.49 -8.73
CA THR A 151 8.79 2.33 -9.26
C THR A 151 9.99 1.44 -9.48
N ARG A 152 10.40 1.29 -10.74
CA ARG A 152 11.63 0.59 -11.13
C ARG A 152 12.68 1.63 -11.44
N PHE A 153 13.79 1.61 -10.72
CA PHE A 153 14.89 2.51 -11.01
C PHE A 153 15.80 1.88 -12.06
N MET A 154 15.99 2.57 -13.18
CA MET A 154 16.89 2.14 -14.26
C MET A 154 18.38 2.24 -13.88
N ARG A 155 18.69 2.79 -12.70
CA ARG A 155 20.05 2.96 -12.18
C ARG A 155 20.12 2.27 -10.83
N ASP A 156 21.24 1.60 -10.57
CA ASP A 156 21.53 0.83 -9.35
C ASP A 156 21.58 1.68 -8.06
N GLU A 157 21.23 2.97 -8.12
CA GLU A 157 21.32 3.91 -7.00
C GLU A 157 20.07 3.91 -6.11
N GLN A 158 18.93 3.40 -6.58
CA GLN A 158 17.69 3.40 -5.80
C GLN A 158 16.98 2.04 -5.84
N PRO A 159 16.45 1.55 -4.71
CA PRO A 159 15.79 0.25 -4.65
C PRO A 159 14.45 0.29 -5.40
N ASP A 160 14.09 -0.81 -6.04
CA ASP A 160 12.76 -0.99 -6.60
C ASP A 160 11.70 -0.95 -5.49
N LEU A 161 10.61 -0.22 -5.73
CA LEU A 161 9.54 -0.03 -4.75
C LEU A 161 8.20 -0.52 -5.28
N ILE A 162 7.41 -1.15 -4.41
CA ILE A 162 5.99 -1.46 -4.63
C ILE A 162 5.16 -0.49 -3.80
N HIS A 163 4.29 0.29 -4.44
CA HIS A 163 3.41 1.26 -3.77
C HIS A 163 2.01 0.68 -3.58
N MET A 164 1.58 0.58 -2.33
CA MET A 164 0.24 0.13 -1.96
C MET A 164 -0.52 1.20 -1.18
N GLY A 165 -1.80 1.36 -1.51
CA GLY A 165 -2.70 2.29 -0.85
C GLY A 165 -3.79 1.56 -0.06
N THR A 166 -4.20 2.10 1.07
CA THR A 166 -5.37 1.59 1.79
C THR A 166 -6.68 2.05 1.17
N GLU A 167 -7.79 1.43 1.58
CA GLU A 167 -9.10 2.06 1.40
C GLU A 167 -9.22 3.36 2.22
N ARG A 168 -10.34 4.08 2.07
CA ARG A 168 -10.59 5.26 2.89
C ARG A 168 -10.60 4.88 4.37
N ILE A 169 -9.75 5.52 5.16
CA ILE A 169 -9.65 5.27 6.61
C ILE A 169 -10.79 5.91 7.38
N TYR A 170 -11.37 7.00 6.86
CA TYR A 170 -12.59 7.62 7.39
C TYR A 170 -13.79 7.34 6.48
N LYS A 171 -14.92 6.96 7.08
CA LYS A 171 -16.19 6.71 6.38
C LYS A 171 -17.36 7.28 7.20
N VAL A 172 -18.32 7.89 6.52
CA VAL A 172 -19.64 8.14 7.10
C VAL A 172 -20.49 6.90 6.87
N PRO A 173 -20.98 6.22 7.92
CA PRO A 173 -21.90 5.10 7.77
C PRO A 173 -23.13 5.58 7.00
N LYS A 174 -23.43 4.95 5.87
CA LYS A 174 -24.70 5.21 5.18
C LYS A 174 -25.79 4.50 5.97
N TYR A 175 -26.58 5.26 6.74
CA TYR A 175 -27.87 4.77 7.25
C TYR A 175 -28.63 4.24 6.04
N SER A 176 -28.99 2.95 6.02
CA SER A 176 -29.56 2.22 4.87
C SER A 176 -28.55 1.64 3.86
N ARG A 177 -27.83 0.60 4.30
CA ARG A 177 -27.83 -0.74 3.69
C ARG A 177 -26.98 -1.62 4.59
N ALA A 178 -27.50 -2.78 4.98
CA ALA A 178 -26.67 -3.80 5.62
C ALA A 178 -25.39 -3.94 4.78
N PRO A 179 -24.19 -3.82 5.38
CA PRO A 179 -22.96 -3.97 4.63
C PRO A 179 -23.03 -5.32 3.93
N VAL A 180 -22.90 -5.32 2.59
CA VAL A 180 -22.58 -6.55 1.88
C VAL A 180 -21.21 -6.91 2.41
N SER A 181 -21.18 -7.83 3.39
CA SER A 181 -19.96 -8.42 3.88
C SER A 181 -19.27 -8.97 2.65
N THR A 182 -18.20 -8.30 2.22
CA THR A 182 -17.19 -9.00 1.41
C THR A 182 -16.86 -10.24 2.23
N PRO A 183 -16.99 -11.46 1.67
CA PRO A 183 -16.66 -12.66 2.42
C PRO A 183 -15.23 -12.43 2.90
N ASN A 184 -15.07 -12.34 4.22
CA ASN A 184 -13.76 -12.31 4.82
C ASN A 184 -13.24 -13.72 4.56
N VAL A 185 -12.50 -13.88 3.46
CA VAL A 185 -11.85 -15.13 3.12
C VAL A 185 -10.82 -15.27 4.21
N LYS A 186 -11.23 -15.94 5.31
CA LYS A 186 -10.30 -16.41 6.32
C LYS A 186 -9.15 -17.02 5.55
N MET A 187 -7.95 -16.50 5.75
CA MET A 187 -6.74 -17.07 5.17
C MET A 187 -6.76 -18.55 5.49
N VAL A 188 -7.06 -19.37 4.47
CA VAL A 188 -7.01 -20.80 4.61
C VAL A 188 -5.53 -21.12 4.60
N LYS A 189 -5.01 -21.55 5.75
CA LYS A 189 -3.68 -22.17 5.81
C LYS A 189 -3.68 -23.25 4.74
N LYS A 190 -2.90 -23.07 3.68
CA LYS A 190 -2.66 -24.14 2.72
C LYS A 190 -1.95 -25.25 3.51
N PRO A 191 -2.44 -26.49 3.47
CA PRO A 191 -1.79 -27.59 4.16
C PRO A 191 -0.38 -27.73 3.59
N LEU A 192 0.61 -27.47 4.45
CA LEU A 192 2.02 -27.74 4.23
C LEU A 192 2.13 -29.22 3.83
N PHE A 193 2.50 -29.47 2.58
CA PHE A 193 2.90 -30.78 2.05
C PHE A 193 1.89 -31.93 2.26
N ALA A 194 0.99 -32.11 1.29
CA ALA A 194 0.58 -33.46 0.90
C ALA A 194 1.54 -34.02 -0.17
N ILE A 195 2.84 -33.87 0.01
CA ILE A 195 3.82 -34.73 -0.67
C ILE A 195 3.91 -35.99 0.18
N LYS A 196 2.92 -36.88 0.02
CA LYS A 196 3.12 -38.28 0.39
C LYS A 196 4.11 -38.85 -0.64
N PRO A 197 5.30 -39.35 -0.26
CA PRO A 197 5.98 -40.31 -1.11
C PRO A 197 5.02 -41.50 -1.34
N PRO A 198 4.97 -42.06 -2.55
CA PRO A 198 4.06 -43.16 -2.86
C PRO A 198 4.56 -44.42 -2.16
N GLY A 199 3.97 -44.72 -1.00
CA GLY A 199 4.02 -46.06 -0.40
C GLY A 199 4.48 -46.10 1.04
N GLU A 200 3.56 -45.84 1.99
CA GLU A 200 3.59 -46.52 3.29
C GLU A 200 2.20 -46.44 3.97
N PRO A 201 1.65 -47.57 4.45
CA PRO A 201 0.41 -47.58 5.23
C PRO A 201 0.74 -47.34 6.70
N THR A 202 0.34 -46.19 7.26
CA THR A 202 0.47 -45.95 8.69
C THR A 202 -0.86 -45.52 9.32
N SER A 203 -1.23 -46.30 10.34
CA SER A 203 -2.44 -46.25 11.15
C SER A 203 -2.63 -44.94 11.93
N PRO A 204 -3.87 -44.61 12.37
CA PRO A 204 -4.14 -43.40 13.13
C PRO A 204 -3.91 -43.64 14.63
N THR A 205 -3.13 -42.77 15.29
CA THR A 205 -3.14 -42.66 16.75
C THR A 205 -2.95 -41.19 17.11
N GLY A 206 -3.99 -40.60 17.70
CA GLY A 206 -3.99 -39.21 18.14
C GLY A 206 -3.32 -39.00 19.50
N SER A 207 -3.19 -37.74 19.89
CA SER A 207 -3.62 -37.21 21.19
C SER A 207 -3.19 -35.75 21.34
N THR A 208 -4.16 -34.92 21.65
CA THR A 208 -4.06 -33.52 22.11
C THR A 208 -3.61 -33.46 23.56
N SER A 209 -2.70 -32.55 23.90
CA SER A 209 -2.57 -32.00 25.26
C SER A 209 -2.09 -30.56 25.17
N SER A 210 -2.89 -29.63 25.65
CA SER A 210 -2.53 -28.21 25.82
C SER A 210 -2.85 -27.83 27.26
N THR A 211 -1.82 -27.40 27.99
CA THR A 211 -1.90 -26.95 29.38
C THR A 211 -2.01 -25.43 29.42
N LEU A 212 -3.11 -24.96 29.98
CA LEU A 212 -3.39 -23.56 30.31
C LEU A 212 -2.44 -23.08 31.41
N SER A 213 -1.86 -21.89 31.23
CA SER A 213 -1.30 -21.09 32.33
C SER A 213 -1.97 -19.72 32.30
N SER A 214 -2.61 -19.40 33.42
CA SER A 214 -3.37 -18.18 33.68
C SER A 214 -2.47 -17.22 34.45
N ASP A 215 -2.31 -15.99 33.98
CA ASP A 215 -1.84 -14.91 34.84
C ASP A 215 -2.66 -13.63 34.59
N GLY A 216 -3.16 -13.08 35.69
CA GLY A 216 -4.21 -12.07 35.73
C GLY A 216 -3.69 -10.65 35.51
N GLY A 217 -3.96 -10.10 34.34
CA GLY A 217 -4.01 -8.65 34.12
C GLY A 217 -5.44 -8.24 33.85
N TYR A 218 -5.88 -7.11 34.41
CA TYR A 218 -7.17 -6.47 34.11
C TYR A 218 -7.24 -6.07 32.63
N GLN A 219 -7.48 -7.03 31.75
CA GLN A 219 -7.90 -6.78 30.39
C GLN A 219 -9.38 -6.43 30.47
N SER A 220 -9.70 -5.15 30.21
CA SER A 220 -11.04 -4.76 29.76
C SER A 220 -11.48 -5.81 28.72
N PRO A 221 -12.71 -6.36 28.83
CA PRO A 221 -13.12 -7.49 28.00
C PRO A 221 -12.77 -7.15 26.56
N VAL A 222 -11.86 -7.92 25.96
CA VAL A 222 -11.42 -7.72 24.59
C VAL A 222 -12.67 -7.97 23.75
N ALA A 223 -13.44 -6.90 23.53
CA ALA A 223 -14.58 -6.92 22.65
C ALA A 223 -14.09 -7.55 21.35
N ASN A 224 -14.84 -8.50 20.81
CA ASN A 224 -14.49 -9.24 19.60
C ASN A 224 -14.33 -8.25 18.42
N ARG A 225 -13.15 -7.62 18.32
CA ARG A 225 -12.81 -6.65 17.28
C ARG A 225 -12.74 -7.36 15.95
N LYS A 226 -13.27 -6.75 14.91
CA LYS A 226 -13.28 -7.29 13.56
C LYS A 226 -12.83 -6.23 12.57
N ALA A 227 -12.12 -6.68 11.53
CA ALA A 227 -11.85 -5.83 10.38
C ALA A 227 -13.17 -5.29 9.82
N GLY A 228 -13.22 -3.99 9.54
CA GLY A 228 -14.41 -3.26 9.10
C GLY A 228 -15.20 -2.56 10.21
N ASP A 229 -14.87 -2.79 11.50
CA ASP A 229 -15.50 -2.08 12.61
C ASP A 229 -15.36 -0.56 12.45
N LEU A 230 -16.41 0.17 12.85
CA LEU A 230 -16.49 1.62 12.70
C LEU A 230 -16.30 2.29 14.06
N LEU A 231 -15.13 2.87 14.26
CA LEU A 231 -14.64 3.41 15.52
C LEU A 231 -14.73 4.94 15.55
N ASN A 232 -14.60 5.52 16.75
CA ASN A 232 -14.47 6.97 16.88
C ASN A 232 -13.11 7.41 16.29
N PRO A 233 -13.05 8.43 15.41
CA PRO A 233 -11.80 8.92 14.84
C PRO A 233 -10.72 9.30 15.87
N SER A 234 -11.10 9.75 17.07
CA SER A 234 -10.18 10.09 18.17
C SER A 234 -9.36 8.91 18.70
N VAL A 235 -9.71 7.68 18.33
CA VAL A 235 -8.91 6.47 18.64
C VAL A 235 -7.58 6.48 17.87
N LEU A 236 -7.52 7.11 16.70
CA LEU A 236 -6.28 7.19 15.92
C LEU A 236 -5.36 8.25 16.52
N THR A 237 -4.15 7.84 16.92
CA THR A 237 -3.17 8.72 17.55
C THR A 237 -2.81 9.90 16.65
N GLY A 238 -2.79 11.11 17.21
CA GLY A 238 -2.56 12.36 16.49
C GLY A 238 -3.82 12.95 15.81
N TYR A 239 -4.97 12.28 15.89
CA TYR A 239 -6.22 12.80 15.33
C TYR A 239 -6.69 14.04 16.10
N GLY A 240 -7.16 15.07 15.38
CA GLY A 240 -7.75 16.27 15.95
C GLY A 240 -7.07 17.57 15.48
N GLY A 241 -7.39 18.67 16.15
CA GLY A 241 -6.91 20.01 15.78
C GLY A 241 -7.63 20.58 14.56
N GLY A 242 -7.13 21.70 14.04
CA GLY A 242 -7.73 22.39 12.88
C GLY A 242 -7.67 21.63 11.56
N TRP A 243 -7.00 20.48 11.52
CA TRP A 243 -6.86 19.64 10.32
C TRP A 243 -8.11 18.83 9.99
N PHE A 244 -9.07 18.71 10.92
CA PHE A 244 -10.26 17.87 10.75
C PHE A 244 -11.52 18.69 11.01
N ASP A 245 -12.46 18.60 10.07
CA ASP A 245 -13.82 19.15 10.14
C ASP A 245 -14.80 18.00 9.86
N HIS A 246 -14.68 16.96 10.69
CA HIS A 246 -15.55 15.80 10.63
C HIS A 246 -16.83 16.04 11.42
N THR A 247 -17.97 15.62 10.87
CA THR A 247 -19.20 15.56 11.65
C THR A 247 -19.14 14.43 12.67
N SER A 248 -20.06 14.47 13.65
CA SER A 248 -20.22 13.39 14.62
C SER A 248 -20.62 12.04 14.00
N ALA A 249 -20.97 12.01 12.71
CA ALA A 249 -21.30 10.78 11.97
C ALA A 249 -20.06 10.08 11.39
N THR A 250 -18.93 10.78 11.22
CA THR A 250 -17.72 10.16 10.66
C THR A 250 -17.12 9.13 11.61
N ARG A 251 -16.68 8.00 11.04
CA ARG A 251 -16.06 6.89 11.74
C ARG A 251 -14.73 6.53 11.12
N LEU A 252 -13.80 6.10 11.95
CA LEU A 252 -12.55 5.45 11.53
C LEU A 252 -12.84 3.97 11.25
N VAL A 253 -12.33 3.45 10.15
CA VAL A 253 -12.49 2.04 9.78
C VAL A 253 -11.34 1.23 10.38
N GLN A 254 -11.65 0.16 11.10
CA GLN A 254 -10.68 -0.86 11.52
C GLN A 254 -10.19 -1.63 10.28
N LEU A 255 -8.96 -1.34 9.82
CA LEU A 255 -8.31 -2.11 8.76
C LEU A 255 -7.90 -3.50 9.29
N ASP A 256 -7.79 -4.48 8.39
CA ASP A 256 -7.30 -5.83 8.71
C ASP A 256 -5.77 -5.84 8.79
N ILE A 257 -5.24 -5.15 9.80
CA ILE A 257 -3.81 -5.04 10.08
C ILE A 257 -3.52 -5.89 11.31
N ARG A 258 -2.64 -6.89 11.14
CA ARG A 258 -2.37 -7.93 12.13
C ARG A 258 -0.92 -7.91 12.58
N ASP A 259 -0.72 -8.32 13.82
CA ASP A 259 0.60 -8.52 14.40
C ASP A 259 1.21 -9.87 13.95
N PRO A 260 2.45 -10.20 14.35
CA PRO A 260 3.09 -11.48 14.04
C PRO A 260 2.32 -12.71 14.52
N ASN A 261 1.53 -12.59 15.58
CA ASN A 261 0.69 -13.67 16.09
C ASN A 261 -0.62 -13.82 15.30
N GLY A 262 -0.90 -12.90 14.38
CA GLY A 262 -2.13 -12.85 13.59
C GLY A 262 -3.28 -12.13 14.29
N ASP A 263 -3.02 -11.45 15.41
CA ASP A 263 -4.03 -10.71 16.16
C ASP A 263 -4.27 -9.33 15.55
N LEU A 264 -5.53 -8.90 15.53
CA LEU A 264 -5.93 -7.63 14.93
C LEU A 264 -5.43 -6.44 15.77
N ILE A 265 -4.58 -5.61 15.18
CA ILE A 265 -4.00 -4.44 15.84
C ILE A 265 -5.04 -3.32 15.90
N HIS A 266 -5.23 -2.76 17.09
CA HIS A 266 -6.13 -1.62 17.30
C HIS A 266 -5.57 -0.33 16.69
N PRO A 267 -6.40 0.62 16.21
CA PRO A 267 -5.87 1.79 15.50
C PRO A 267 -5.02 2.72 16.36
N GLN A 268 -5.24 2.72 17.68
CA GLN A 268 -4.39 3.45 18.63
C GLN A 268 -2.94 2.95 18.67
N ASP A 269 -2.71 1.71 18.21
CA ASP A 269 -1.43 1.03 18.28
C ASP A 269 -0.79 0.87 16.89
N TRP A 270 -1.46 1.23 15.79
CA TRP A 270 -0.93 1.08 14.44
C TRP A 270 0.43 1.76 14.24
N TRP A 271 0.64 2.95 14.82
CA TRP A 271 1.92 3.66 14.73
C TRP A 271 3.09 2.88 15.35
N LYS A 272 2.83 1.94 16.28
CA LYS A 272 3.86 1.09 16.90
C LYS A 272 4.30 -0.05 15.97
N TRP A 273 3.43 -0.43 15.05
CA TRP A 273 3.57 -1.64 14.22
C TRP A 273 3.86 -1.35 12.75
N ILE A 274 3.49 -0.17 12.27
CA ILE A 274 3.68 0.24 10.88
C ILE A 274 4.86 1.19 10.87
N VAL A 275 6.03 0.60 10.82
CA VAL A 275 7.34 1.26 10.94
C VAL A 275 8.21 0.79 9.79
N GLU A 276 9.07 1.67 9.29
CA GLU A 276 10.08 1.33 8.29
C GLU A 276 10.92 0.12 8.72
N GLY A 277 11.33 -0.67 7.75
CA GLY A 277 12.07 -1.90 7.95
C GLY A 277 11.24 -3.09 8.42
N ASN A 278 9.99 -2.94 8.88
CA ASN A 278 9.20 -4.11 9.30
C ASN A 278 8.90 -5.01 8.09
N LEU A 279 9.06 -6.33 8.28
CA LEU A 279 8.75 -7.33 7.29
C LEU A 279 7.25 -7.59 7.27
N VAL A 280 6.62 -7.55 6.10
CA VAL A 280 5.17 -7.65 5.97
C VAL A 280 4.74 -8.62 4.88
N PHE A 281 3.62 -9.26 5.15
CA PHE A 281 2.83 -10.00 4.17
C PHE A 281 1.50 -9.28 3.99
N ALA A 282 1.13 -8.96 2.76
CA ALA A 282 -0.11 -8.24 2.47
C ALA A 282 -0.92 -8.94 1.39
N THR A 283 -2.24 -8.75 1.48
CA THR A 283 -3.16 -9.08 0.40
C THR A 283 -3.72 -7.78 -0.18
N ALA A 284 -3.68 -7.64 -1.49
CA ALA A 284 -4.15 -6.43 -2.17
C ALA A 284 -4.94 -6.76 -3.45
N GLU A 285 -5.61 -5.77 -4.01
CA GLU A 285 -6.28 -5.87 -5.32
C GLU A 285 -5.62 -4.91 -6.31
N MET A 286 -5.45 -5.34 -7.55
CA MET A 286 -4.92 -4.50 -8.64
C MET A 286 -6.06 -3.75 -9.34
N HIS A 287 -6.09 -2.42 -9.19
CA HIS A 287 -7.10 -1.54 -9.77
C HIS A 287 -6.50 -0.61 -10.83
N LEU A 288 -7.29 -0.31 -11.85
CA LEU A 288 -7.04 0.72 -12.87
C LEU A 288 -8.16 1.76 -12.77
N TYR A 289 -7.84 2.91 -12.18
CA TYR A 289 -8.77 4.02 -12.06
C TYR A 289 -8.72 4.92 -13.29
N ASP A 290 -9.88 5.35 -13.79
CA ASP A 290 -9.97 6.41 -14.79
C ASP A 290 -10.42 7.71 -14.11
N ILE A 291 -9.51 8.68 -14.03
CA ILE A 291 -9.77 9.97 -13.40
C ILE A 291 -9.52 11.04 -14.47
N ASP A 292 -10.60 11.62 -15.00
CA ASP A 292 -10.53 12.67 -16.02
C ASP A 292 -9.72 12.24 -17.26
N ASN A 293 -9.98 11.04 -17.78
CA ASN A 293 -9.25 10.39 -18.87
C ASN A 293 -7.78 10.09 -18.56
N ARG A 294 -7.41 10.05 -17.27
CA ARG A 294 -6.07 9.63 -16.81
C ARG A 294 -6.19 8.30 -16.10
N LYS A 295 -5.62 7.27 -16.73
CA LYS A 295 -5.51 5.94 -16.15
C LYS A 295 -4.47 5.96 -15.03
N THR A 296 -4.87 5.54 -13.83
CA THR A 296 -4.01 5.45 -12.65
C THR A 296 -4.01 4.01 -12.14
N HIS A 297 -2.84 3.39 -12.08
CA HIS A 297 -2.67 2.03 -11.57
C HIS A 297 -2.49 2.09 -10.05
N SER A 298 -3.28 1.31 -9.31
CA SER A 298 -3.28 1.35 -7.86
C SER A 298 -3.38 -0.05 -7.28
N LEU A 299 -2.47 -0.38 -6.38
CA LEU A 299 -2.56 -1.57 -5.56
C LEU A 299 -3.31 -1.21 -4.27
N VAL A 300 -4.49 -1.80 -4.07
CA VAL A 300 -5.37 -1.48 -2.93
C VAL A 300 -5.27 -2.57 -1.88
N MET A 301 -4.63 -2.27 -0.75
CA MET A 301 -4.44 -3.19 0.37
C MET A 301 -5.79 -3.58 0.99
N LYS A 302 -5.98 -4.88 1.22
CA LYS A 302 -7.14 -5.47 1.91
C LYS A 302 -6.81 -5.97 3.31
N SER A 303 -5.68 -6.65 3.44
CA SER A 303 -5.13 -7.08 4.72
C SER A 303 -3.61 -6.96 4.72
N LEU A 304 -3.04 -6.83 5.91
CA LEU A 304 -1.60 -6.74 6.14
C LEU A 304 -1.25 -7.42 7.46
N GLN A 305 -0.24 -8.28 7.44
CA GLN A 305 0.32 -8.92 8.62
C GLN A 305 1.78 -8.51 8.76
N ILE A 306 2.15 -8.00 9.93
CA ILE A 306 3.55 -7.82 10.29
C ILE A 306 4.11 -9.21 10.60
N LEU A 307 5.16 -9.62 9.91
CA LEU A 307 5.83 -10.91 10.14
C LEU A 307 6.96 -10.77 11.17
N ASP A 308 7.72 -9.68 11.07
CA ASP A 308 8.86 -9.42 11.95
C ASP A 308 9.12 -7.91 12.06
N ARG A 309 9.65 -7.48 13.22
CA ARG A 309 9.91 -6.06 13.52
C ARG A 309 11.36 -5.67 13.20
N SER A 310 11.54 -4.48 12.67
CA SER A 310 12.86 -3.86 12.52
C SER A 310 13.36 -3.26 13.85
N ASP A 311 14.56 -2.69 13.78
CA ASP A 311 15.16 -1.92 14.87
C ASP A 311 14.70 -0.45 14.90
N ALA A 312 13.90 -0.03 13.92
CA ALA A 312 13.45 1.35 13.85
C ALA A 312 12.51 1.68 15.03
N VAL A 313 12.79 2.80 15.69
CA VAL A 313 12.00 3.24 16.85
C VAL A 313 10.68 3.84 16.34
N PRO A 314 9.52 3.28 16.71
CA PRO A 314 8.24 3.84 16.30
C PRO A 314 8.07 5.25 16.88
N VAL A 315 7.68 6.21 16.04
CA VAL A 315 7.42 7.59 16.47
C VAL A 315 5.92 7.80 16.60
N MET A 316 5.48 8.20 17.79
CA MET A 316 4.07 8.49 18.06
C MET A 316 3.63 9.75 17.30
N PRO A 317 2.60 9.67 16.42
CA PRO A 317 2.09 10.83 15.71
C PRO A 317 1.58 11.88 16.69
N GLN A 318 2.10 13.10 16.56
CA GLN A 318 1.62 14.23 17.35
C GLN A 318 0.42 14.87 16.64
N GLN A 319 -0.51 15.40 17.43
CA GLN A 319 -1.59 16.19 16.88
C GLN A 319 -1.01 17.41 16.18
N ARG A 320 -1.25 17.54 14.87
CA ARG A 320 -0.75 18.67 14.10
C ARG A 320 -1.48 19.92 14.55
N ILE A 321 -0.73 20.88 15.07
CA ILE A 321 -1.23 22.23 15.31
C ILE A 321 -1.26 22.92 13.96
N TRP A 322 -2.40 23.53 13.63
CA TRP A 322 -2.43 24.45 12.51
C TRP A 322 -1.82 25.76 13.00
N ASP A 323 -0.62 26.05 12.54
CA ASP A 323 -0.08 27.40 12.63
C ASP A 323 -0.70 28.20 11.50
N PRO A 324 -1.66 29.11 11.77
CA PRO A 324 -2.11 30.03 10.73
C PRO A 324 -0.86 30.71 10.22
N GLN A 325 -0.57 30.53 8.93
CA GLN A 325 0.43 31.34 8.26
C GLN A 325 -0.10 32.76 8.37
N VAL A 326 0.32 33.46 9.43
CA VAL A 326 0.23 34.89 9.51
C VAL A 326 0.96 35.30 8.25
N ASN A 327 0.22 35.80 7.27
CA ASN A 327 0.80 36.44 6.11
C ASN A 327 1.78 37.44 6.71
N VAL A 328 3.07 37.09 6.70
CA VAL A 328 4.12 38.03 6.99
C VAL A 328 3.95 38.98 5.83
N VAL A 329 3.16 40.04 6.06
CA VAL A 329 3.04 41.18 5.18
C VAL A 329 4.49 41.48 4.88
N ALA A 330 4.90 41.18 3.64
CA ALA A 330 6.25 41.40 3.22
C ALA A 330 6.50 42.85 3.60
N LYS A 331 7.30 43.07 4.66
CA LYS A 331 7.83 44.39 4.95
C LYS A 331 8.43 44.77 3.61
N GLN A 332 7.86 45.78 2.96
CA GLN A 332 8.47 46.35 1.77
C GLN A 332 9.88 46.68 2.21
N ASP A 333 10.83 45.83 1.79
CA ASP A 333 12.24 46.11 1.92
C ASP A 333 12.41 47.44 1.21
N THR A 334 12.60 48.48 2.02
CA THR A 334 13.11 49.74 1.53
C THR A 334 14.42 49.36 0.84
N PRO A 335 14.57 49.63 -0.48
CA PRO A 335 15.72 49.14 -1.21
C PRO A 335 16.99 49.61 -0.48
N PRO A 336 17.94 48.71 -0.18
CA PRO A 336 19.22 49.15 0.37
C PRO A 336 19.84 50.16 -0.60
N PRO A 337 20.45 51.25 -0.11
CA PRO A 337 21.13 52.21 -0.98
C PRO A 337 22.16 51.46 -1.82
N SER A 338 22.11 51.73 -3.13
CA SER A 338 22.98 51.11 -4.13
C SER A 338 24.45 51.35 -3.80
N SER A 339 25.10 50.35 -3.21
CA SER A 339 26.55 50.28 -3.18
C SER A 339 27.03 49.94 -4.59
N GLN A 340 27.49 50.98 -5.30
CA GLN A 340 28.31 50.77 -6.48
C GLN A 340 29.55 49.96 -6.08
N SER A 341 29.74 48.80 -6.68
CA SER A 341 31.02 48.11 -6.68
C SER A 341 31.30 47.52 -8.06
N PRO A 342 32.50 47.78 -8.61
CA PRO A 342 32.86 47.36 -9.95
C PRO A 342 33.50 45.97 -9.89
N SER A 343 32.88 44.95 -10.45
CA SER A 343 33.61 43.74 -10.83
C SER A 343 33.16 43.25 -12.20
N LYS A 344 34.08 43.45 -13.13
CA LYS A 344 34.21 42.72 -14.39
C LYS A 344 34.34 41.23 -14.06
N TYR A 345 33.95 40.38 -15.02
CA TYR A 345 33.97 38.91 -15.04
C TYR A 345 32.62 38.23 -14.79
N SER A 346 31.87 38.09 -15.89
CA SER A 346 30.85 37.06 -16.06
C SER A 346 31.42 36.00 -17.02
N PRO A 347 31.55 34.72 -16.64
CA PRO A 347 31.83 33.66 -17.59
C PRO A 347 30.58 33.39 -18.44
N GLY A 348 30.81 33.15 -19.74
CA GLY A 348 29.79 33.13 -20.78
C GLY A 348 28.77 31.98 -20.69
N SER A 349 27.54 32.31 -21.09
CA SER A 349 26.47 31.37 -21.38
C SER A 349 26.75 30.66 -22.72
N VAL A 350 26.89 29.33 -22.68
CA VAL A 350 26.94 28.48 -23.85
C VAL A 350 25.50 28.26 -24.36
N ARG A 351 25.21 28.75 -25.56
CA ARG A 351 23.94 28.49 -26.27
C ARG A 351 24.10 27.28 -27.18
N LEU A 352 23.35 26.21 -26.90
CA LEU A 352 23.16 25.09 -27.82
C LEU A 352 21.98 25.40 -28.77
N PRO A 353 22.10 25.13 -30.09
CA PRO A 353 21.05 25.43 -31.05
C PRO A 353 19.96 24.34 -31.05
N CYS A 354 18.79 24.62 -30.45
CA CYS A 354 17.57 23.86 -30.75
C CYS A 354 17.04 24.26 -32.13
N GLY A 355 17.13 23.32 -33.06
CA GLY A 355 16.59 23.43 -34.41
C GLY A 355 15.07 23.60 -34.41
N LYS A 356 14.62 24.59 -35.18
CA LYS A 356 13.21 24.79 -35.53
C LYS A 356 12.86 23.89 -36.72
N SER A 357 11.95 22.95 -36.56
CA SER A 357 11.22 22.38 -37.69
C SER A 357 9.77 22.87 -37.67
N LYS A 358 9.48 23.80 -38.59
CA LYS A 358 8.13 24.20 -39.01
C LYS A 358 7.57 23.08 -39.91
N GLY A 359 6.42 22.50 -39.56
CA GLY A 359 5.54 21.76 -40.47
C GLY A 359 4.12 22.27 -40.27
N LYS A 360 3.69 23.29 -41.01
CA LYS A 360 2.96 23.24 -42.30
C LYS A 360 1.54 22.63 -42.16
N LYS A 361 0.58 23.55 -42.04
CA LYS A 361 -0.86 23.36 -42.25
C LYS A 361 -1.13 22.62 -43.56
N ARG A 362 -2.09 21.68 -43.55
CA ARG A 362 -2.85 21.31 -44.75
C ARG A 362 -4.34 21.28 -44.43
N ALA A 363 -5.10 21.79 -45.39
CA ALA A 363 -6.51 22.12 -45.33
C ALA A 363 -7.42 20.91 -45.57
N LEU A 364 -8.66 21.10 -45.09
CA LEU A 364 -9.93 20.50 -45.46
C LEU A 364 -10.02 19.91 -46.89
N SER A 365 -10.63 18.73 -46.98
CA SER A 365 -11.59 18.41 -48.04
C SER A 365 -12.71 17.56 -47.45
N GLU A 366 -13.92 18.10 -47.55
CA GLU A 366 -15.19 17.39 -47.44
C GLU A 366 -15.31 16.42 -48.62
N GLU A 367 -15.69 15.17 -48.37
CA GLU A 367 -16.54 14.44 -49.31
C GLU A 367 -17.40 13.44 -48.52
N ALA A 368 -18.70 13.70 -48.53
CA ALA A 368 -19.71 12.91 -47.87
C ALA A 368 -20.14 11.73 -48.75
N GLY A 369 -20.09 10.52 -48.20
CA GLY A 369 -20.72 9.33 -48.77
C GLY A 369 -21.57 8.61 -47.70
N PRO A 370 -22.85 8.26 -47.98
CA PRO A 370 -23.72 7.65 -46.98
C PRO A 370 -23.45 6.14 -46.85
N ILE A 371 -23.17 5.67 -45.62
CA ILE A 371 -23.02 4.24 -45.31
C ILE A 371 -24.40 3.64 -44.94
N PRO A 372 -24.77 2.45 -45.46
CA PRO A 372 -26.08 1.85 -45.25
C PRO A 372 -26.26 1.23 -43.85
N LYS A 373 -27.48 1.34 -43.33
CA LYS A 373 -27.93 0.68 -42.09
C LYS A 373 -28.11 -0.83 -42.32
N THR A 374 -27.22 -1.65 -41.78
CA THR A 374 -27.39 -3.11 -41.70
C THR A 374 -28.26 -3.48 -40.50
N LYS A 375 -29.46 -4.01 -40.77
CA LYS A 375 -30.36 -4.61 -39.78
C LYS A 375 -29.82 -5.97 -39.34
N ILE A 376 -29.56 -6.14 -38.04
CA ILE A 376 -29.26 -7.44 -37.43
C ILE A 376 -30.60 -8.15 -37.14
N PRO A 377 -30.82 -9.41 -37.60
CA PRO A 377 -32.06 -10.14 -37.34
C PRO A 377 -32.10 -10.73 -35.92
N LYS A 378 -33.23 -10.53 -35.24
CA LYS A 378 -33.61 -11.17 -33.98
C LYS A 378 -33.77 -12.67 -34.18
N LYS A 379 -33.03 -13.48 -33.42
CA LYS A 379 -33.18 -14.93 -33.35
C LYS A 379 -34.28 -15.27 -32.34
N ASN A 380 -35.39 -15.83 -32.82
CA ASN A 380 -36.47 -16.37 -32.00
C ASN A 380 -35.99 -17.62 -31.25
N ALA A 381 -36.14 -17.61 -29.92
CA ALA A 381 -36.02 -18.79 -29.09
C ALA A 381 -37.35 -19.57 -29.16
N ASN A 382 -37.31 -20.75 -29.77
CA ASN A 382 -38.40 -21.71 -29.73
C ASN A 382 -38.39 -22.45 -28.39
N LYS A 383 -39.58 -22.50 -27.78
CA LYS A 383 -39.95 -23.43 -26.73
C LYS A 383 -39.85 -24.87 -27.24
N LYS A 384 -39.25 -25.75 -26.44
CA LYS A 384 -39.75 -27.10 -26.21
C LYS A 384 -39.45 -27.48 -24.77
#